data_AF-A0A952KZA9-F1
#
_entry.id   AF-A0A952KZA9-F1
#
_cell.length_a   1.000
_cell.length_b   1.000
_cell.length_c   1.000
_cell.angle_alpha   90.00
_cell.angle_beta   90.00
_cell.angle_gamma   90.00
#
_symmetry.space_group_name_H-M   'P 1'
#
loop_
_entity.id
_entity.type
_entity.pdbx_description
1 polymer ?
#
loop_
_entity_poly.entity_id
_entity_poly.type
_entity_poly.pdbx_seq_one_letter_code
_entity_poly.pdbx_strand_id
1 'polypeptide(L)'
;MGDSPVWSVDQLAATNLLAALKLDPSQETLDLVAEHLARHRQSSHTWAAERVHSNMMHRLEIAALACFERRNGDWTDGFRAAEEEVSTMRSDELLQTHMGDVPTKGGVLRSLLRQARRSSLS
;
A
#
# COMPACT_ATOMS: atom_id res chain seq x y z
N MET A 1 -19.04 19.01 9.33
CA MET A 1 -17.85 19.32 8.52
C MET A 1 -16.67 18.70 9.24
N GLY A 2 -16.11 17.63 8.68
CA GLY A 2 -15.01 16.89 9.31
C GLY A 2 -13.70 17.57 8.96
N ASP A 3 -13.11 18.27 9.92
CA ASP A 3 -11.73 18.74 9.81
C ASP A 3 -10.83 17.51 9.70
N SER A 4 -10.21 17.40 8.53
CA SER A 4 -9.52 16.19 8.11
C SER A 4 -8.22 16.01 8.90
N PRO A 5 -8.03 14.91 9.65
CA PRO A 5 -6.80 14.65 10.42
C PRO A 5 -5.53 14.59 9.54
N VAL A 6 -5.72 14.50 8.22
CA VAL A 6 -4.66 14.53 7.21
C VAL A 6 -3.98 15.90 7.16
N TRP A 7 -4.72 16.99 7.31
CA TRP A 7 -4.20 18.37 7.25
C TRP A 7 -3.45 18.76 8.53
N SER A 8 -3.87 18.21 9.68
CA SER A 8 -3.17 18.45 10.95
C SER A 8 -1.78 17.83 11.00
N VAL A 9 -1.55 16.70 10.32
CA VAL A 9 -0.23 16.05 10.27
C VAL A 9 0.77 16.90 9.48
N ASP A 10 0.37 17.42 8.31
CA ASP A 10 1.27 18.21 7.48
C ASP A 10 1.52 19.60 8.07
N GLN A 11 0.54 20.21 8.75
CA GLN A 11 0.75 21.44 9.53
C GLN A 11 1.73 21.23 10.69
N LEU A 12 1.62 20.12 11.42
CA LEU A 12 2.58 19.77 12.47
C LEU A 12 3.99 19.55 11.91
N ALA A 13 4.10 18.83 10.79
CA ALA A 13 5.37 18.61 10.11
C ALA A 13 5.99 19.93 9.60
N ALA A 14 5.18 20.82 9.02
CA ALA A 14 5.61 22.16 8.59
C ALA A 14 6.13 22.98 9.77
N THR A 15 5.39 22.99 10.89
CA THR A 15 5.78 23.69 12.12
C THR A 15 7.12 23.18 12.64
N ASN A 16 7.27 21.85 12.75
CA ASN A 16 8.51 21.23 13.22
C ASN A 16 9.70 21.52 12.30
N LEU A 17 9.49 21.49 10.99
CA LEU A 17 10.52 21.80 10.00
C LEU A 17 10.99 23.25 10.13
N LEU A 18 10.06 24.21 10.17
CA LEU A 18 10.38 25.64 10.25
C LEU A 18 11.04 25.98 11.60
N ALA A 19 10.58 25.37 12.69
CA ALA A 19 11.21 25.49 14.00
C ALA A 19 12.64 24.93 14.02
N ALA A 20 12.89 23.77 13.39
CA ALA A 20 14.23 23.18 13.28
C ALA A 20 15.19 24.07 12.48
N LEU A 21 14.67 24.79 11.47
CA LEU A 21 15.40 25.77 10.69
C LEU A 21 15.56 27.12 11.40
N LYS A 22 14.98 27.28 12.60
CA LYS A 22 14.97 28.52 13.39
C LYS A 22 14.38 29.71 12.62
N LEU A 23 13.40 29.42 11.78
CA LEU A 23 12.63 30.44 11.07
C LEU A 23 11.41 30.81 11.91
N ASP A 24 11.02 32.07 11.85
CA ASP A 24 9.77 32.55 12.45
C ASP A 24 8.77 32.84 11.31
N PRO A 25 8.04 31.83 10.83
CA PRO A 25 7.22 31.94 9.63
C PRO A 25 5.91 32.68 9.92
N SER A 26 5.42 33.43 8.94
CA SER A 26 4.02 33.86 8.93
C SER A 26 3.09 32.64 8.81
N GLN A 27 1.84 32.77 9.25
CA GLN A 27 0.82 31.73 9.08
C GLN A 27 0.66 31.31 7.61
N GLU A 28 0.72 32.26 6.68
CA GLU A 28 0.67 32.01 5.24
C GLU A 28 1.83 31.13 4.76
N THR A 29 3.04 31.35 5.30
CA THR A 29 4.21 30.52 4.99
C THR A 29 4.05 29.11 5.55
N LEU A 30 3.50 28.98 6.76
CA LEU A 30 3.22 27.69 7.38
C LEU A 30 2.23 26.88 6.54
N ASP A 31 1.13 27.50 6.12
CA ASP A 31 0.10 26.84 5.31
C ASP A 31 0.64 26.40 3.94
N LEU A 32 1.46 27.24 3.28
CA LEU A 32 2.14 26.86 2.03
C LEU A 32 3.07 25.66 2.20
N VAL A 33 3.87 25.63 3.28
CA VAL A 33 4.76 24.50 3.55
C VAL A 33 3.96 23.23 3.86
N ALA A 34 2.89 23.34 4.63
CA ALA A 34 1.99 22.22 4.93
C ALA A 34 1.36 21.66 3.65
N GLU A 35 0.92 22.51 2.73
CA GLU A 35 0.39 22.08 1.43
C GLU A 35 1.46 21.35 0.59
N HIS A 36 2.69 21.87 0.57
CA HIS A 36 3.80 21.21 -0.12
C HIS A 36 4.11 19.83 0.47
N LEU A 37 4.09 19.70 1.80
CA LEU A 37 4.30 18.42 2.49
C LEU A 37 3.17 17.44 2.20
N ALA A 38 1.91 17.90 2.19
CA ALA A 38 0.75 17.09 1.83
C ALA A 38 0.89 16.52 0.41
N ARG A 39 1.24 17.38 -0.56
CA ARG A 39 1.47 16.98 -1.94
C ARG A 39 2.63 16.00 -2.06
N HIS A 40 3.75 16.27 -1.38
CA HIS A 40 4.92 15.39 -1.37
C HIS A 40 4.59 14.01 -0.80
N ARG A 41 3.83 13.95 0.31
CA ARG A 41 3.38 12.70 0.93
C ARG A 41 2.50 11.90 -0.02
N GLN A 42 1.56 12.55 -0.71
CA GLN A 42 0.73 11.90 -1.72
C GLN A 42 1.57 11.36 -2.88
N SER A 43 2.48 12.16 -3.44
CA SER A 43 3.37 11.71 -4.53
C SER A 43 4.26 10.54 -4.10
N SER A 44 4.80 10.59 -2.88
CA SER A 44 5.63 9.52 -2.32
C SER A 44 4.82 8.23 -2.11
N HIS A 45 3.57 8.34 -1.66
CA HIS A 45 2.67 7.19 -1.52
C HIS A 45 2.35 6.56 -2.88
N THR A 46 2.01 7.37 -3.88
CA THR A 46 1.76 6.87 -5.24
C THR A 46 3.00 6.16 -5.80
N TRP A 47 4.17 6.81 -5.72
CA TRP A 47 5.43 6.23 -6.21
C TRP A 47 5.77 4.91 -5.50
N ALA A 48 5.59 4.84 -4.19
CA ALA A 48 5.84 3.62 -3.44
C ALA A 48 4.88 2.49 -3.86
N ALA A 49 3.60 2.79 -4.07
CA ALA A 49 2.61 1.81 -4.53
C ALA A 49 2.94 1.29 -5.94
N GLU A 50 3.26 2.19 -6.88
CA GLU A 50 3.69 1.83 -8.24
C GLU A 50 4.93 0.94 -8.23
N ARG A 51 5.91 1.25 -7.37
CA ARG A 51 7.13 0.45 -7.22
C ARG A 51 6.84 -0.96 -6.68
N VAL A 52 5.98 -1.09 -5.66
CA VAL A 52 5.59 -2.40 -5.11
C VAL A 52 4.84 -3.20 -6.17
N HIS A 53 3.87 -2.60 -6.84
CA HIS A 53 3.11 -3.23 -7.91
C HIS A 53 4.03 -3.74 -9.04
N SER A 54 4.94 -2.89 -9.51
CA SER A 54 5.91 -3.24 -10.55
C SER A 54 6.82 -4.40 -10.13
N ASN A 55 7.24 -4.44 -8.86
CA ASN A 55 8.03 -5.55 -8.33
C ASN A 55 7.23 -6.86 -8.28
N MET A 56 5.96 -6.79 -7.86
CA MET A 56 5.09 -7.97 -7.81
C MET A 56 4.86 -8.55 -9.21
N MET A 57 4.56 -7.71 -10.20
CA MET A 57 4.41 -8.13 -11.59
C MET A 57 5.69 -8.77 -12.13
N HIS A 58 6.85 -8.14 -11.90
CA HIS A 58 8.12 -8.69 -12.33
C HIS A 58 8.43 -10.06 -11.71
N ARG A 59 8.09 -10.26 -10.42
CA ARG A 59 8.24 -11.55 -9.75
C ARG A 59 7.29 -12.61 -10.30
N LEU A 60 6.06 -12.22 -10.66
CA LEU A 60 5.11 -13.11 -11.33
C LEU A 60 5.66 -13.53 -12.70
N GLU A 61 6.16 -12.61 -13.52
CA GLU A 61 6.77 -12.91 -14.81
C GLU A 61 7.94 -13.90 -14.70
N ILE A 62 8.86 -13.68 -13.75
CA ILE A 62 9.99 -14.60 -13.50
C ILE A 62 9.47 -15.99 -13.10
N ALA A 63 8.49 -16.05 -12.20
CA ALA A 63 7.90 -17.32 -11.77
C ALA A 63 7.18 -18.03 -12.93
N ALA A 64 6.55 -17.27 -13.83
CA ALA A 64 5.88 -17.79 -15.01
C ALA A 64 6.87 -18.48 -15.94
N LEU A 65 8.00 -17.82 -16.22
CA LEU A 65 9.08 -18.35 -17.04
C LEU A 65 9.71 -19.60 -16.42
N ALA A 66 9.94 -19.59 -15.10
CA ALA A 66 10.54 -20.72 -14.39
C ALA A 66 9.63 -21.97 -14.35
N CYS A 67 8.31 -21.78 -14.35
CA CYS A 67 7.34 -22.87 -14.29
C CYS A 67 6.73 -23.22 -15.65
N PHE A 68 7.18 -22.55 -16.73
CA PHE A 68 6.68 -22.72 -18.09
C PHE A 68 6.76 -24.17 -18.60
N GLU A 69 7.70 -24.97 -18.09
CA GLU A 69 7.85 -26.38 -18.45
C GLU A 69 6.85 -27.32 -17.75
N ARG A 70 6.20 -26.91 -16.65
CA ARG A 70 5.29 -27.75 -15.84
C ARG A 70 3.81 -27.64 -16.23
N ARG A 71 3.50 -27.26 -17.48
CA ARG A 71 2.14 -26.96 -18.01
C ARG A 71 1.05 -27.96 -17.56
N ASN A 72 0.42 -27.65 -16.43
CA ASN A 72 -0.89 -28.18 -16.05
C ASN A 72 -1.89 -27.02 -16.09
N GLY A 73 -3.12 -27.26 -16.55
CA GLY A 73 -4.15 -26.22 -16.71
C GLY A 73 -4.42 -25.46 -15.41
N ASP A 74 -4.40 -26.17 -14.27
CA ASP A 74 -4.59 -25.59 -12.94
C ASP A 74 -3.53 -24.53 -12.59
N TRP A 75 -2.29 -24.72 -13.06
CA TRP A 75 -1.20 -23.76 -12.81
C TRP A 75 -1.39 -22.49 -13.65
N THR A 76 -1.80 -22.63 -14.91
CA THR A 76 -2.07 -21.49 -15.79
C THR A 76 -3.25 -20.65 -15.30
N ASP A 77 -4.32 -21.28 -14.83
CA ASP A 77 -5.47 -20.56 -14.29
C ASP A 77 -5.14 -19.89 -12.94
N GLY A 78 -4.36 -20.55 -12.08
CA GLY A 78 -3.86 -19.95 -10.84
C GLY A 78 -2.94 -18.75 -11.09
N PHE A 79 -2.09 -18.81 -12.11
CA PHE A 79 -1.23 -17.69 -12.50
C PHE A 79 -2.03 -16.49 -13.00
N ARG A 80 -3.00 -16.72 -13.90
CA ARG A 80 -3.90 -15.67 -14.40
C ARG A 80 -4.67 -14.99 -13.27
N ALA A 81 -5.19 -15.78 -12.32
CA ALA A 81 -5.88 -15.25 -11.16
C ALA A 81 -4.97 -14.38 -10.28
N ALA A 82 -3.70 -14.76 -10.11
CA ALA A 82 -2.73 -13.97 -9.34
C ALA A 82 -2.38 -12.65 -10.03
N GLU A 83 -2.22 -12.63 -11.36
CA GLU A 83 -2.01 -11.39 -12.12
C GLU A 83 -3.21 -10.45 -12.02
N GLU A 84 -4.42 -10.98 -12.12
CA GLU A 84 -5.67 -10.21 -12.00
C GLU A 84 -5.82 -9.61 -10.59
N GLU A 85 -5.48 -10.38 -9.55
CA GLU A 85 -5.48 -9.90 -8.16
C GLU A 85 -4.47 -8.75 -7.98
N VAL A 86 -3.22 -8.89 -8.44
CA VAL A 86 -2.20 -7.83 -8.33
C VAL A 86 -2.56 -6.59 -9.14
N SER A 87 -3.21 -6.76 -10.30
CA SER A 87 -3.66 -5.66 -11.16
C SER A 87 -4.81 -4.84 -10.57
N THR A 88 -5.58 -5.42 -9.65
CA THR A 88 -6.76 -4.78 -9.04
C THR A 88 -6.50 -4.28 -7.62
N MET A 89 -5.33 -4.58 -7.03
CA MET A 89 -4.95 -4.11 -5.69
C MET A 89 -4.88 -2.59 -5.60
N ARG A 90 -5.44 -2.04 -4.52
CA ARG A 90 -5.38 -0.61 -4.24
C ARG A 90 -4.05 -0.22 -3.59
N SER A 91 -3.65 1.04 -3.73
CA SER A 91 -2.36 1.54 -3.22
C SER A 91 -2.19 1.36 -1.70
N ASP A 92 -3.27 1.43 -0.93
CA ASP A 92 -3.29 1.21 0.52
C ASP A 92 -3.12 -0.27 0.91
N GLU A 93 -3.59 -1.19 0.07
CA GLU A 93 -3.37 -2.63 0.22
C GLU A 93 -1.92 -2.99 -0.14
N LEU A 94 -1.40 -2.42 -1.24
CA LEU A 94 -0.01 -2.59 -1.68
C LEU A 94 1.00 -2.11 -0.65
N LEU A 95 0.71 -0.97 -0.01
CA LEU A 95 1.58 -0.38 0.99
C LEU A 95 1.32 -0.87 2.42
N GLN A 96 0.32 -1.74 2.60
CA GLN A 96 -0.14 -2.22 3.91
C GLN A 96 -0.41 -1.06 4.88
N THR A 97 -0.81 0.10 4.35
CA THR A 97 -1.06 1.34 5.09
C THR A 97 -2.48 1.40 5.66
N HIS A 98 -3.22 0.29 5.62
CA HIS A 98 -4.45 0.13 6.38
C HIS A 98 -4.19 0.44 7.87
N MET A 99 -4.57 1.64 8.31
CA MET A 99 -4.97 1.87 9.70
C MET A 99 -6.25 1.05 9.88
N GLY A 100 -6.06 -0.20 10.29
CA GLY A 100 -7.02 -1.28 10.08
C GLY A 100 -8.40 -0.99 10.62
N ASP A 101 -9.41 -1.21 9.78
CA ASP A 101 -10.67 -1.72 10.29
C ASP A 101 -10.39 -3.08 10.94
N VAL A 102 -10.79 -3.20 12.21
CA VAL A 102 -10.61 -4.42 13.01
C VAL A 102 -11.22 -5.60 12.23
N PRO A 103 -10.43 -6.62 11.87
CA PRO A 103 -10.92 -7.70 11.03
C PRO A 103 -12.11 -8.38 11.69
N THR A 104 -13.24 -8.37 11.00
CA THR A 104 -14.47 -9.00 11.50
C THR A 104 -14.24 -10.49 11.74
N LYS A 105 -14.97 -11.08 12.70
CA LYS A 105 -14.85 -12.50 13.08
C LYS A 105 -14.89 -13.45 11.87
N GLY A 106 -15.66 -13.11 10.83
CA GLY A 106 -15.72 -13.85 9.57
C GLY A 106 -14.43 -13.76 8.73
N GLY A 107 -13.72 -12.63 8.75
CA GLY A 107 -12.41 -12.47 8.12
C GLY A 107 -11.33 -13.32 8.79
N VAL A 108 -11.34 -13.37 10.12
CA VAL A 108 -10.44 -14.24 10.90
C VAL A 108 -10.73 -15.72 10.64
N LEU A 109 -12.01 -16.12 10.63
CA LEU A 109 -12.42 -17.49 10.32
C LEU A 109 -11.99 -17.93 8.90
N ARG A 110 -12.13 -17.06 7.91
CA ARG A 110 -11.68 -17.34 6.53
C ARG A 110 -10.16 -17.41 6.42
N SER A 111 -9.43 -16.59 7.16
CA SER A 111 -7.96 -16.65 7.25
C SER A 111 -7.51 -18.00 7.84
N LEU A 112 -8.10 -18.41 8.96
CA LEU A 112 -7.80 -19.68 9.63
C LEU A 112 -8.14 -20.89 8.75
N LEU A 113 -9.27 -20.87 8.02
CA LEU A 113 -9.63 -21.91 7.06
C LEU A 113 -8.65 -22.02 5.89
N ARG A 114 -8.16 -20.87 5.38
CA ARG A 114 -7.13 -20.85 4.32
C ARG A 114 -5.80 -21.41 4.84
N GLN A 115 -5.46 -21.13 6.10
CA GLN A 115 -4.22 -21.61 6.72
C GLN A 115 -4.29 -23.12 6.97
N ALA A 116 -5.40 -23.63 7.51
CA ALA A 116 -5.62 -25.05 7.75
C ALA A 116 -5.57 -25.89 6.46
N ARG A 117 -6.12 -25.37 5.35
CA ARG A 117 -6.04 -26.03 4.03
C ARG A 117 -4.62 -26.07 3.46
N ARG A 118 -3.76 -25.10 3.80
CA ARG A 118 -2.35 -25.11 3.40
C ARG A 118 -1.53 -26.09 4.23
N SER A 119 -1.91 -26.30 5.49
CA SER A 119 -1.25 -27.25 6.39
C SER A 119 -1.62 -28.72 6.11
N SER A 120 -2.79 -28.99 5.52
CA SER A 120 -3.25 -30.35 5.20
C SER A 120 -2.74 -30.91 3.87
N LEU A 121 -1.97 -30.11 3.10
CA LEU A 121 -1.32 -30.50 1.85
C LEU A 121 0.21 -30.71 2.01
N SER A 122 0.69 -30.66 3.26
CA SER A 122 2.01 -31.09 3.70
C SER A 122 1.90 -32.44 4.41
#